data_AF-A0A260ZN66-F1
#
_entry.id   AF-A0A260ZN66-F1
#
_cell.length_a   1.000
_cell.length_b   1.000
_cell.length_c   1.000
_cell.angle_alpha   90.00
_cell.angle_beta   90.00
_cell.angle_gamma   90.00
#
_symmetry.space_group_name_H-M   'P 1'
#
loop_
_entity.id
_entity.type
_entity.pdbx_description
1 polymer ?
#
loop_
_entity_poly.entity_id
_entity_poly.type
_entity_poly.pdbx_seq_one_letter_code
_entity_poly.pdbx_strand_id
1 'polypeptide(L)' 'YGFVEAKDKAKLEVNRLSGPAKEDKIVIQYAEVPAEETDPMAPFKAGAQQGEIIVKLIAA' A
#
# COMPACT_ATOMS: atom_id res chain seq x y z
N TYR A 1 3.48 -3.57 -4.31
CA TYR A 1 2.63 -4.71 -3.92
C TYR A 1 3.42 -5.64 -3.03
N GLY A 2 2.77 -6.34 -2.13
CA GLY A 2 3.40 -7.28 -1.21
C GLY A 2 2.37 -7.86 -0.24
N PHE A 3 2.75 -8.91 0.48
CA PHE A 3 1.91 -9.53 1.50
C PHE A 3 2.26 -8.99 2.89
N VAL A 4 1.27 -9.05 3.78
CA VAL A 4 1.45 -8.82 5.22
C VAL A 4 0.88 -10.05 5.91
N GLU A 5 1.73 -10.80 6.60
CA GLU A 5 1.30 -11.99 7.33
C GLU A 5 0.30 -11.63 8.43
N ALA A 6 -0.56 -12.59 8.76
CA ALA A 6 -1.61 -12.37 9.74
C ALA A 6 -1.02 -11.91 11.09
N LYS A 7 -1.45 -10.72 11.54
CA LYS A 7 -0.99 -10.05 12.78
C LYS A 7 0.48 -9.61 12.77
N ASP A 8 1.16 -9.64 11.63
CA ASP A 8 2.52 -9.13 11.47
C ASP A 8 2.54 -7.70 10.89
N LYS A 9 3.74 -7.16 10.65
CA LYS A 9 3.97 -5.82 10.15
C LYS A 9 4.87 -5.85 8.91
N ALA A 10 4.53 -5.03 7.91
CA ALA A 10 5.41 -4.74 6.79
C ALA A 10 5.90 -3.29 6.83
N LYS A 11 7.14 -3.07 6.38
CA LYS A 11 7.74 -1.73 6.26
C LYS A 11 7.40 -1.13 4.90
N LEU A 12 6.97 0.13 4.88
CA LEU A 12 6.87 0.95 3.68
C LEU A 12 7.97 2.01 3.71
N GLU A 13 8.81 2.05 2.68
CA GLU A 13 9.86 3.05 2.53
C GLU A 13 9.39 4.15 1.55
N VAL A 14 9.40 5.41 2.01
CA VAL A 14 9.06 6.57 1.20
C VAL A 14 10.29 7.47 1.11
N ASN A 15 10.79 7.68 -0.10
CA ASN A 15 11.94 8.53 -0.35
C ASN A 15 11.50 9.86 -0.99
N ARG A 16 11.73 10.98 -0.30
CA ARG A 16 11.45 12.32 -0.84
C ARG A 16 12.65 12.83 -1.63
N LEU A 17 12.41 13.18 -2.89
CA LEU A 17 13.41 13.81 -3.75
C LEU A 17 13.29 15.34 -3.72
N SER A 18 14.32 16.03 -4.22
CA SER A 18 14.30 17.49 -4.39
C SER A 18 13.15 17.91 -5.30
N GLY A 19 12.35 18.87 -4.85
CA GLY A 19 11.17 19.35 -5.55
C GLY A 19 10.43 20.40 -4.74
N PRO A 20 9.42 21.07 -5.32
CA PRO A 20 8.69 22.14 -4.64
C PRO A 20 7.92 21.62 -3.42
N ALA A 21 7.73 22.50 -2.44
CA ALA A 21 6.85 22.24 -1.30
C ALA A 21 5.42 21.94 -1.81
N LYS A 22 4.86 20.83 -1.35
CA LYS A 22 3.57 20.32 -1.82
C LYS A 22 3.01 19.27 -0.86
N GLU A 23 1.69 19.18 -0.82
CA GLU A 23 0.96 18.06 -0.24
C GLU A 23 0.63 17.00 -1.30
N ASP A 24 1.04 15.77 -1.04
CA ASP A 24 0.74 14.58 -1.82
C ASP A 24 0.08 13.51 -0.91
N LYS A 25 -0.40 12.42 -1.51
CA LYS A 25 -0.95 11.28 -0.75
C LYS A 25 -0.56 9.95 -1.39
N ILE A 26 -0.39 8.93 -0.54
CA ILE A 26 -0.33 7.52 -0.93
C ILE A 26 -1.63 6.86 -0.48
N VAL A 27 -2.27 6.10 -1.36
CA VAL A 27 -3.42 5.26 -1.03
C VAL A 27 -2.96 3.81 -1.04
N ILE A 28 -3.02 3.15 0.11
CA ILE A 28 -2.64 1.75 0.29
C ILE A 28 -3.93 0.93 0.35
N GLN A 29 -4.19 0.14 -0.68
CA GLN A 29 -5.32 -0.79 -0.72
C GLN A 29 -4.90 -2.14 -0.12
N TYR A 30 -5.83 -2.81 0.56
CA TYR A 30 -5.62 -4.15 1.11
C TYR A 30 -6.77 -5.10 0.74
N ALA A 31 -6.44 -6.38 0.69
CA ALA A 31 -7.37 -7.49 0.50
C ALA A 31 -6.83 -8.71 1.27
N GLU A 32 -7.70 -9.43 1.95
CA GLU A 32 -7.39 -10.75 2.49
C GLU A 32 -7.22 -11.76 1.36
N VAL A 33 -6.21 -12.61 1.47
CA VAL A 33 -5.88 -13.64 0.49
C VAL A 33 -5.62 -14.97 1.21
N PRO A 34 -5.86 -16.12 0.56
CA PRO A 34 -5.45 -17.41 1.08
C PRO A 34 -3.91 -17.53 1.15
N ALA A 35 -3.40 -18.43 1.99
CA ALA A 35 -1.96 -18.63 2.18
C ALA A 35 -1.26 -19.18 0.93
N GLU A 36 -2.02 -19.80 0.02
CA GLU A 36 -1.56 -20.32 -1.27
C GLU A 36 -1.40 -19.23 -2.34
N GLU A 37 -1.85 -17.99 -2.08
CA GLU A 37 -1.69 -16.90 -3.03
C GLU A 37 -0.22 -16.50 -3.16
N THR A 38 0.23 -16.34 -4.40
CA THR A 38 1.63 -16.04 -4.72
C THR A 38 1.78 -14.74 -5.50
N ASP A 39 0.71 -14.24 -6.14
CA ASP A 39 0.68 -12.93 -6.79
C ASP A 39 -0.06 -11.91 -5.91
N PRO A 40 0.66 -10.99 -5.23
CA PRO A 40 0.03 -9.94 -4.42
C PRO A 40 -0.76 -8.92 -5.25
N MET A 41 -0.71 -8.98 -6.59
CA MET A 41 -1.52 -8.14 -7.47
C MET A 41 -2.85 -8.80 -7.87
N ALA A 42 -2.98 -10.12 -7.79
CA ALA A 42 -4.17 -10.86 -8.22
C ALA A 42 -5.49 -10.31 -7.64
N PRO A 43 -5.64 -10.08 -6.31
CA PRO A 43 -6.89 -9.55 -5.77
C PRO A 43 -7.21 -8.14 -6.29
N PHE A 44 -6.21 -7.31 -6.51
CA PHE A 44 -6.40 -5.94 -6.98
C PHE A 44 -6.74 -5.87 -8.47
N LYS A 45 -6.18 -6.77 -9.30
CA LYS A 45 -6.59 -6.92 -10.71
C LYS A 45 -8.04 -7.37 -10.83
N ALA A 46 -8.52 -8.17 -9.88
CA ALA A 46 -9.89 -8.64 -9.81
C ALA A 46 -10.88 -7.63 -9.19
N GLY A 47 -10.40 -6.48 -8.70
CA GLY A 47 -11.24 -5.49 -8.01
C GLY A 47 -11.70 -5.95 -6.62
N ALA A 48 -10.99 -6.87 -5.99
CA ALA A 48 -11.32 -7.47 -4.70
C ALA A 48 -10.71 -6.72 -3.49
N GLN A 49 -10.34 -5.44 -3.64
CA GLN A 49 -9.89 -4.62 -2.51
C GLN A 49 -11.01 -4.47 -1.48
N GLN A 50 -10.69 -4.73 -0.21
CA GLN A 50 -11.64 -4.66 0.91
C GLN A 50 -11.62 -3.29 1.60
N GLY A 51 -10.54 -2.53 1.43
CA GLY A 51 -10.43 -1.20 2.00
C GLY A 51 -9.14 -0.49 1.58
N GLU A 52 -9.00 0.74 2.07
CA GLU A 52 -7.83 1.57 1.79
C GLU A 52 -7.42 2.42 2.99
N ILE A 53 -6.14 2.72 3.07
CA ILE A 53 -5.54 3.62 4.04
C ILE A 53 -4.88 4.78 3.28
N ILE A 54 -5.18 6.01 3.66
CA ILE A 54 -4.59 7.22 3.06
C ILE A 54 -3.46 7.73 3.94
N VAL A 55 -2.25 7.73 3.40
CA VAL A 55 -1.07 8.33 4.02
C VAL A 55 -0.83 9.70 3.38
N LYS A 56 -0.91 10.77 4.16
CA LYS A 56 -0.57 12.13 3.70
C LYS A 56 0.93 12.32 3.68
N LEU A 57 1.46 12.88 2.60
CA LEU A 57 2.86 13.25 2.44
C LEU A 57 2.95 14.77 2.31
N ILE A 58 3.46 15.43 3.34
CA ILE A 58 3.58 16.90 3.36
C ILE A 58 5.05 17.24 3.25
N ALA A 59 5.45 17.86 2.13
CA ALA A 59 6.76 18.47 1.98
C ALA A 59 6.59 19.99 2.12
N ALA A 60 7.10 20.55 3.23
CA ALA A 60 7.03 21.97 3.57
C ALA A 60 8.42 22.60 3.55
#